data_AF-M1C9J5-F1
#
_entry.id   AF-M1C9J5-F1
#
_cell.length_a   1.000
_cell.length_b   1.000
_cell.length_c   1.000
_cell.angle_alpha   90.00
_cell.angle_beta   90.00
_cell.angle_gamma   90.00
#
_symmetry.space_group_name_H-M   'P 1'
#
loop_
_entity.id
_entity.type
_entity.pdbx_description
1 polymer ?
#
loop_
_entity_poly.entity_id
_entity_poly.type
_entity_poly.pdbx_seq_one_letter_code
_entity_poly.pdbx_strand_id
1 'polypeptide(L)'
;MVSFFFFYSFLCFVLLISLCYCSSFDHYLCSPTEASALLQFKQSFKVKSEYSSCYTSFPKTKSWNESRDCCTWDGVTCDMLNGNVIGLDLSCSQLCGTIHLNSSLFQLHHLHTLNLDNNHFNYLQSHITLAD
;
A
#
# COMPACT_ATOMS: atom_id res chain seq x y z
N MET A 1 36.10 -30.10 28.77
CA MET A 1 34.64 -30.34 28.64
C MET A 1 33.82 -29.18 29.18
N VAL A 2 34.01 -28.70 30.41
CA VAL A 2 33.17 -27.65 31.04
C VAL A 2 33.17 -26.30 30.28
N SER A 3 34.33 -25.87 29.77
CA SER A 3 34.44 -24.61 28.99
C SER A 3 33.63 -24.62 27.69
N PHE A 4 33.52 -25.79 27.03
CA PHE A 4 32.71 -25.94 25.82
C PHE A 4 31.20 -25.81 26.10
N PHE A 5 30.74 -26.28 27.26
CA PHE A 5 29.35 -26.11 27.69
C PHE A 5 29.00 -24.64 27.91
N PHE A 6 29.88 -23.86 28.53
CA PHE A 6 29.67 -22.42 28.73
C PHE A 6 29.64 -21.65 27.40
N PHE A 7 30.53 -21.99 26.47
CA PHE A 7 30.55 -21.36 25.14
C PHE A 7 29.27 -21.65 24.34
N TYR A 8 28.79 -22.90 24.36
CA TYR A 8 27.56 -23.28 23.67
C TYR A 8 26.32 -22.63 24.30
N SER A 9 26.28 -22.54 25.64
CA SER A 9 25.21 -21.83 26.36
C SER A 9 25.18 -20.33 26.03
N PHE A 10 26.34 -19.67 25.97
CA PHE A 10 26.44 -18.26 25.58
C PHE A 10 26.01 -18.03 24.12
N LEU A 11 26.46 -18.88 23.20
CA LEU A 11 26.07 -18.79 21.79
C LEU A 11 24.55 -18.98 21.61
N CYS A 12 23.97 -19.94 22.35
CA CYS A 12 22.53 -20.18 22.36
C CYS A 12 21.77 -18.97 22.92
N PHE A 13 22.25 -18.37 24.01
CA PHE A 13 21.66 -17.17 24.58
C PHE A 13 21.68 -15.97 23.62
N VAL A 14 22.80 -15.74 22.91
CA VAL A 14 22.91 -14.69 21.88
C VAL A 14 21.97 -14.97 20.70
N LEU A 15 21.84 -16.22 20.26
CA LEU A 15 20.88 -16.64 19.23
C LEU A 15 19.43 -16.41 19.67
N LEU A 16 19.08 -16.76 20.91
CA LEU A 16 17.75 -16.55 21.49
C LEU A 16 17.43 -15.06 21.62
N ILE A 17 18.39 -14.23 22.02
CA ILE A 17 18.23 -12.77 22.05
C ILE A 17 18.00 -12.25 20.63
N SER A 18 18.80 -12.67 19.65
CA SER A 18 18.68 -12.23 18.26
C SER A 18 17.32 -12.60 17.65
N LEU A 19 16.81 -13.80 17.94
CA LEU A 19 15.48 -14.26 17.54
C LEU A 19 14.36 -13.45 18.24
N CYS A 20 14.57 -13.04 19.49
CA CYS A 20 13.64 -12.18 20.23
C CYS A 20 13.55 -10.77 19.62
N TYR A 21 14.68 -10.17 19.20
CA TYR A 21 14.71 -8.84 18.59
C TYR A 21 14.04 -8.76 17.21
N CYS A 22 14.03 -9.84 16.42
CA CYS A 22 13.23 -9.90 15.19
C CYS A 22 11.71 -9.99 15.47
N SER A 23 11.33 -10.46 16.65
CA SER A 23 9.93 -10.67 17.04
C SER A 23 9.27 -9.40 17.61
N SER A 24 10.08 -8.41 18.03
CA SER A 24 9.61 -7.19 18.70
C SER A 24 9.48 -5.98 17.78
N PHE A 25 9.72 -6.13 16.48
CA PHE A 25 9.10 -5.22 15.52
C PHE A 25 7.64 -5.65 15.39
N ASP A 26 6.79 -5.08 16.24
CA ASP A 26 5.35 -5.04 15.97
C ASP A 26 5.19 -4.32 14.63
N HIS A 27 5.20 -5.07 13.54
CA HIS A 27 4.77 -4.56 12.26
C HIS A 27 3.28 -4.31 12.41
N TYR A 28 2.93 -3.05 12.66
CA TYR A 28 1.54 -2.61 12.64
C TYR A 28 1.01 -2.89 11.24
N LEU A 29 0.14 -3.89 11.17
CA LEU A 29 -0.51 -4.31 9.94
C LEU A 29 -1.41 -3.17 9.45
N CYS A 30 -1.52 -3.03 8.14
CA CYS A 30 -2.51 -2.15 7.54
C CYS A 30 -3.90 -2.41 8.12
N SER A 31 -4.62 -1.34 8.44
CA SER A 31 -6.00 -1.42 8.89
C SER A 31 -6.87 -2.13 7.83
N PRO A 32 -7.73 -3.10 8.22
CA PRO A 32 -8.66 -3.74 7.28
C PRO A 32 -9.56 -2.74 6.54
N THR A 33 -9.89 -1.63 7.19
CA THR A 33 -10.69 -0.54 6.60
C THR A 33 -9.91 0.16 5.48
N GLU A 34 -8.63 0.47 5.68
CA GLU A 34 -7.80 1.12 4.66
C GLU A 34 -7.49 0.17 3.50
N ALA A 35 -7.21 -1.11 3.80
CA ALA A 35 -7.06 -2.14 2.78
C ALA A 35 -8.33 -2.27 1.91
N SER A 36 -9.52 -2.28 2.53
CA SER A 36 -10.80 -2.31 1.81
C SER A 36 -11.02 -1.05 0.98
N ALA A 37 -10.70 0.13 1.52
CA ALA A 37 -10.82 1.40 0.80
C ALA A 37 -9.93 1.43 -0.45
N LEU A 38 -8.70 0.93 -0.35
CA LEU A 38 -7.79 0.74 -1.50
C LEU A 38 -8.38 -0.24 -2.52
N LEU A 39 -8.86 -1.41 -2.10
CA LEU A 39 -9.45 -2.39 -3.02
C LEU A 39 -10.68 -1.85 -3.76
N GLN A 40 -11.56 -1.13 -3.06
CA GLN A 40 -12.69 -0.43 -3.68
C GLN A 40 -12.21 0.66 -4.66
N PHE A 41 -11.13 1.36 -4.32
CA PHE A 41 -10.56 2.39 -5.19
C PHE A 41 -10.05 1.76 -6.50
N LYS A 42 -9.33 0.65 -6.39
CA LYS A 42 -8.89 -0.15 -7.55
C LYS A 42 -10.04 -0.57 -8.46
N GLN A 43 -11.20 -0.95 -7.90
CA GLN A 43 -12.38 -1.36 -8.68
C GLN A 43 -13.01 -0.22 -9.50
N SER A 44 -12.71 1.03 -9.16
CA SER A 44 -13.24 2.20 -9.85
C SER A 44 -12.58 2.46 -11.22
N PHE A 45 -11.50 1.74 -11.54
CA PHE A 45 -10.70 1.97 -12.74
C PHE A 45 -10.48 0.70 -13.55
N LYS A 46 -10.19 0.88 -14.83
CA LYS A 46 -9.77 -0.20 -15.73
C LYS A 46 -8.28 -0.10 -15.97
N VAL A 47 -7.62 -1.25 -16.08
CA VAL A 47 -6.23 -1.32 -16.53
C VAL A 47 -6.23 -1.45 -18.05
N LYS A 48 -5.55 -0.53 -18.74
CA LYS A 48 -5.37 -0.59 -20.19
C LYS A 48 -3.93 -0.21 -20.55
N SER A 49 -3.17 -1.18 -21.03
CA SER A 49 -1.75 -1.05 -21.36
C SER A 49 -1.46 -0.01 -22.45
N GLU A 50 -2.45 0.28 -23.29
CA GLU A 50 -2.35 1.23 -24.41
C GLU A 50 -2.21 2.70 -23.97
N TYR A 51 -2.45 3.03 -22.69
CA TYR A 51 -2.54 4.41 -22.20
C TYR A 51 -1.41 4.84 -21.27
N SER A 52 -0.35 4.04 -21.11
CA SER A 52 0.83 4.44 -20.34
C SER A 52 1.88 5.08 -21.24
N SER A 53 2.21 6.34 -20.98
CA SER A 53 3.38 7.02 -21.55
C SER A 53 4.71 6.45 -21.02
N CYS A 54 4.66 5.64 -19.97
CA CYS A 54 5.84 5.09 -19.31
C CYS A 54 6.25 3.76 -19.94
N TYR A 55 7.35 3.77 -20.69
CA TYR A 55 7.95 2.57 -21.24
C TYR A 55 8.33 1.60 -20.11
N THR A 56 7.95 0.32 -20.25
CA THR A 56 8.16 -0.78 -19.27
C THR A 56 7.35 -0.72 -17.97
N SER A 57 6.32 0.13 -17.86
CA SER A 57 5.50 0.16 -16.65
C SER A 57 4.53 -1.03 -16.53
N PHE A 58 4.14 -1.36 -15.31
CA PHE A 58 3.08 -2.33 -15.00
C PHE A 58 2.07 -1.72 -14.03
N PRO A 59 0.82 -2.18 -14.03
CA PRO A 59 -0.20 -1.69 -13.10
C PRO A 59 0.13 -2.13 -11.68
N LYS A 60 0.55 -1.19 -10.81
CA LYS A 60 0.89 -1.45 -9.41
C LYS A 60 -0.24 -2.13 -8.64
N THR A 61 -1.50 -1.83 -9.00
CA THR A 61 -2.69 -2.46 -8.42
C THR A 61 -2.77 -3.99 -8.63
N LYS A 62 -1.92 -4.61 -9.46
CA LYS A 62 -1.83 -6.07 -9.58
C LYS A 62 -1.28 -6.74 -8.33
N SER A 63 -0.43 -6.09 -7.55
CA SER A 63 0.09 -6.68 -6.31
C SER A 63 -0.95 -6.68 -5.19
N TRP A 64 -2.04 -5.93 -5.33
CA TRP A 64 -3.04 -5.70 -4.30
C TRP A 64 -3.87 -6.96 -4.11
N ASN A 65 -3.65 -7.62 -2.98
CA ASN A 65 -4.22 -8.91 -2.64
C ASN A 65 -4.71 -8.90 -1.19
N GLU A 66 -5.98 -9.21 -0.98
CA GLU A 66 -6.65 -9.21 0.33
C GLU A 66 -6.01 -10.16 1.36
N SER A 67 -5.28 -11.18 0.89
CA SER A 67 -4.56 -12.13 1.74
C SER A 67 -3.21 -11.62 2.25
N ARG A 68 -2.77 -10.43 1.82
CA ARG A 68 -1.49 -9.83 2.20
C ARG A 68 -1.72 -8.46 2.84
N ASP A 69 -0.82 -8.11 3.76
CA ASP A 69 -0.79 -6.78 4.35
C ASP A 69 -0.70 -5.69 3.25
N CYS A 70 -1.60 -4.70 3.29
CA CYS A 70 -1.67 -3.65 2.28
C CYS A 70 -0.41 -2.80 2.25
N CYS A 71 0.34 -2.72 3.36
CA CYS A 71 1.63 -2.03 3.42
C CYS A 71 2.73 -2.71 2.59
N THR A 72 2.48 -3.94 2.11
CA THR A 72 3.37 -4.66 1.18
C THR A 72 2.94 -4.54 -0.28
N TRP A 73 1.87 -3.79 -0.57
CA TRP A 73 1.38 -3.60 -1.93
C TRP A 73 2.20 -2.53 -2.67
N ASP A 74 2.46 -2.76 -3.94
CA ASP A 74 3.16 -1.81 -4.80
C ASP A 74 2.42 -0.47 -4.83
N GLY A 75 3.19 0.60 -4.63
CA GLY A 75 2.66 1.96 -4.58
C GLY A 75 1.99 2.36 -3.27
N VAL A 76 1.86 1.46 -2.28
CA VAL A 76 1.33 1.81 -0.95
C VAL A 76 2.49 2.08 -0.01
N THR A 77 2.42 3.20 0.71
CA THR A 77 3.36 3.56 1.78
C THR A 77 2.58 3.69 3.08
N CYS A 78 3.00 2.94 4.10
CA CYS A 78 2.43 3.00 5.43
C CYS A 78 3.37 3.68 6.43
N ASP A 79 2.80 4.27 7.46
CA ASP A 79 3.52 4.70 8.65
C ASP A 79 4.01 3.47 9.44
N MET A 80 5.30 3.43 9.76
CA MET A 80 5.93 2.28 10.40
C MET A 80 5.53 2.08 11.87
N LEU A 81 4.94 3.10 12.52
CA LEU A 81 4.57 3.07 13.94
C LEU A 81 3.11 2.71 14.18
N ASN A 82 2.24 2.86 13.18
CA ASN A 82 0.80 2.59 13.35
C ASN A 82 0.16 1.84 12.18
N GLY A 83 0.89 1.59 11.08
CA GLY A 83 0.40 0.82 9.93
C GLY A 83 -0.58 1.59 9.05
N ASN A 84 -0.82 2.87 9.32
CA ASN A 84 -1.76 3.67 8.54
C ASN A 84 -1.20 3.99 7.16
N VAL A 85 -2.05 3.98 6.13
CA VAL A 85 -1.67 4.34 4.76
C VAL A 85 -1.44 5.84 4.67
N ILE A 86 -0.18 6.24 4.50
CA ILE A 86 0.25 7.65 4.40
C ILE A 86 0.62 8.07 2.98
N GLY A 87 0.84 7.12 2.08
CA GLY A 87 1.19 7.40 0.69
C GLY A 87 0.59 6.41 -0.29
N LEU A 88 0.13 6.93 -1.42
CA LEU A 88 -0.38 6.16 -2.55
C LEU A 88 0.24 6.70 -3.85
N ASP A 89 1.16 5.94 -4.42
CA ASP A 89 1.77 6.21 -5.71
C ASP A 89 1.32 5.20 -6.75
N LEU A 90 0.33 5.59 -7.56
CA LEU A 90 -0.15 4.85 -8.72
C LEU A 90 0.37 5.43 -10.03
N SER A 91 1.43 6.24 -10.01
CA SER A 91 2.00 6.76 -11.24
C SER A 91 2.36 5.64 -12.23
N CYS A 92 2.21 5.91 -13.53
CA CYS A 92 2.52 4.98 -14.61
C CYS A 92 1.78 3.62 -14.53
N SER A 93 0.63 3.53 -13.86
CA SER A 93 -0.03 2.25 -13.56
C SER A 93 -1.06 1.80 -14.59
N GLN A 94 -1.05 2.37 -15.81
CA GLN A 94 -1.95 1.99 -16.91
C GLN A 94 -3.44 2.10 -16.53
N LEU A 95 -3.78 2.99 -15.59
CA LEU A 95 -5.13 3.15 -15.08
C LEU A 95 -5.90 4.12 -15.97
N CYS A 96 -7.16 3.79 -16.25
CA CYS A 96 -8.09 4.68 -16.93
C CYS A 96 -9.47 4.65 -16.27
N GLY A 97 -10.12 5.81 -16.23
CA GLY A 97 -11.44 5.98 -15.62
C GLY A 97 -11.62 7.38 -15.04
N THR A 98 -12.68 7.54 -14.25
CA THR A 98 -13.03 8.82 -13.62
C THR A 98 -12.87 8.73 -12.12
N ILE A 99 -12.24 9.75 -11.51
CA ILE A 99 -12.17 9.86 -10.05
C ILE A 99 -13.41 10.65 -9.59
N HIS A 100 -14.31 9.99 -8.88
CA HIS A 100 -15.51 10.61 -8.34
C HIS A 100 -15.26 11.24 -6.97
N LEU A 101 -16.05 12.26 -6.61
CA LEU A 101 -15.97 12.94 -5.30
C LEU A 101 -16.33 12.03 -4.11
N ASN A 102 -17.07 10.95 -4.36
CA ASN A 102 -17.41 9.92 -3.38
C ASN A 102 -16.49 8.69 -3.48
N SER A 103 -15.30 8.84 -4.08
CA SER A 103 -14.33 7.76 -4.19
C SER A 103 -13.90 7.25 -2.81
N SER A 104 -13.68 5.94 -2.68
CA SER A 104 -13.13 5.33 -1.46
C SER A 104 -11.72 5.84 -1.13
N LEU A 105 -11.03 6.51 -2.06
CA LEU A 105 -9.78 7.22 -1.81
C LEU A 105 -9.89 8.18 -0.61
N PHE A 106 -11.04 8.83 -0.43
CA PHE A 106 -11.26 9.79 0.66
C PHE A 106 -11.51 9.13 2.02
N GLN A 107 -11.59 7.80 2.08
CA GLN A 107 -11.63 7.03 3.34
C GLN A 107 -10.23 6.78 3.91
N LEU A 108 -9.17 7.05 3.15
CA LEU A 108 -7.78 6.98 3.61
C LEU A 108 -7.43 8.27 4.37
N HIS A 109 -7.91 8.40 5.60
CA HIS A 109 -7.83 9.63 6.40
C HIS A 109 -6.40 10.07 6.75
N HIS A 110 -5.44 9.15 6.70
CA HIS A 110 -4.04 9.41 7.00
C HIS A 110 -3.20 9.64 5.73
N LEU A 111 -3.80 9.67 4.54
CA LEU A 111 -3.09 9.82 3.29
C LEU A 111 -2.53 11.25 3.14
N HIS A 112 -1.21 11.37 3.10
CA HIS A 112 -0.51 12.66 2.90
C HIS A 112 0.04 12.79 1.49
N THR A 113 0.42 11.67 0.87
CA THR A 113 1.04 11.65 -0.46
C THR A 113 0.15 10.91 -1.45
N LEU A 114 -0.23 11.57 -2.54
CA LEU A 114 -0.99 10.97 -3.63
C LEU A 114 -0.32 11.30 -4.96
N ASN A 115 0.16 10.28 -5.66
CA ASN A 115 0.71 10.42 -7.01
C ASN A 115 -0.09 9.57 -7.99
N LEU A 116 -0.74 10.23 -8.94
CA LEU A 116 -1.59 9.62 -9.96
C LEU A 116 -1.07 9.89 -11.39
N ASP A 117 0.14 10.44 -11.52
CA ASP A 117 0.68 10.93 -12.78
C ASP A 117 0.84 9.82 -13.84
N ASN A 118 0.81 10.21 -15.11
CA ASN A 118 0.96 9.26 -16.23
C ASN A 118 -0.07 8.11 -16.22
N ASN A 119 -1.28 8.41 -15.78
CA ASN A 119 -2.49 7.60 -15.98
C ASN A 119 -3.50 8.40 -16.81
N HIS A 120 -4.53 7.72 -17.32
CA HIS A 120 -5.56 8.32 -18.14
C HIS A 120 -6.85 8.56 -17.32
N PHE A 121 -6.74 9.47 -16.34
CA PHE A 121 -7.86 9.85 -15.49
C PHE A 121 -8.62 11.05 -16.04
N ASN A 122 -9.94 10.97 -16.04
CA ASN A 122 -10.81 12.13 -16.13
C ASN A 122 -11.13 12.61 -14.72
N TYR A 123 -10.86 13.88 -14.44
CA TYR A 123 -11.24 14.50 -13.18
C TYR A 123 -12.64 15.10 -13.34
N LEU A 124 -13.58 14.67 -12.48
CA LEU A 124 -14.98 15.14 -12.38
C LEU A 124 -15.95 14.66 -13.48
N GLN A 125 -16.90 13.80 -13.09
CA GLN A 125 -18.23 13.79 -13.69
C GLN A 125 -19.25 14.06 -12.57
N SER A 126 -19.36 15.31 -12.16
CA SER A 126 -20.59 15.82 -11.57
C SER A 126 -21.20 16.76 -12.60
N HIS A 127 -22.25 16.30 -13.30
CA HIS A 127 -23.21 17.23 -13.88
C HIS A 127 -23.77 18.04 -12.70
N ILE A 128 -23.22 19.22 -12.46
CA ILE A 128 -23.92 20.27 -11.72
C ILE A 128 -24.61 21.08 -12.81
N THR A 129 -25.86 20.73 -13.11
CA THR A 129 -26.80 21.76 -13.56
C THR A 129 -27.05 22.64 -12.36
N LEU A 130 -26.47 23.84 -12.35
CA LEU A 130 -26.98 24.92 -11.53
C LEU A 130 -28.38 25.20 -12.10
N ALA A 131 -29.42 24.88 -11.32
CA ALA A 131 -30.74 25.44 -11.57
C ALA A 131 -30.65 26.93 -11.22
N ASP A 132 -31.14 27.77 -12.13
CA ASP A 132 -31.50 29.17 -11.84
C ASP A 132 -32.55 29.25 -10.73
#